data_AF-A0A829NN52-F1
#
_entry.id   AF-A0A829NN52-F1
#
_cell.length_a   1.000
_cell.length_b   1.000
_cell.length_c   1.000
_cell.angle_alpha   90.00
_cell.angle_beta   90.00
_cell.angle_gamma   90.00
#
_symmetry.space_group_name_H-M   'P 1'
#
loop_
_entity.id
_entity.type
_entity.pdbx_description
1 polymer ?
#
loop_
_entity_poly.entity_id
_entity_poly.type
_entity_poly.pdbx_seq_one_letter_code
_entity_poly.pdbx_strand_id
1 'polypeptide(L)'
;MKKLMISIITILVVGILIVVCMRYFRGGAVTNQEILTDEEIHGTVGMDTSSIKNQDGEPDKASKELAGYLTKKLYYEVDAENIVSTGKEIRSAPFSYMVDSWEVTKTCPGEGQRIDREEVQCDENGTITNEYSYVVANLTVENLNDMEVTQHIWGFLRLKIRGAEDVYVGEVDQIIYSENNVVKEKNKNTYEETFAANEEKRVRLVYVVSDDLLLNTSLYLSINPNGMAEKPLEEGEVETKRWILLN
;
A
#
# COMPACT_ATOMS: atom_id res chain seq x y z
N MET A 1 -25.00 -33.90 -42.19
CA MET A 1 -23.65 -33.32 -42.41
C MET A 1 -23.46 -31.95 -41.76
N LYS A 2 -24.35 -30.95 -41.95
CA LYS A 2 -24.20 -29.61 -41.32
C LYS A 2 -24.14 -29.62 -39.78
N LYS A 3 -25.01 -30.38 -39.10
CA LYS A 3 -25.00 -30.48 -37.61
C LYS A 3 -23.73 -31.12 -37.04
N LEU A 4 -23.10 -32.02 -37.81
CA LEU A 4 -21.89 -32.74 -37.40
C LEU A 4 -20.65 -31.85 -37.54
N MET A 5 -20.58 -31.03 -38.60
CA MET A 5 -19.53 -30.00 -38.73
C MET A 5 -19.62 -28.92 -37.66
N ILE A 6 -20.83 -28.44 -37.32
CA ILE A 6 -21.02 -27.42 -36.28
C ILE A 6 -20.52 -27.96 -34.93
N SER A 7 -20.87 -29.21 -34.59
CA SER A 7 -20.41 -29.84 -33.35
C SER A 7 -18.89 -29.99 -33.26
N ILE A 8 -18.21 -30.30 -34.37
CA ILE A 8 -16.75 -30.41 -34.41
C ILE A 8 -16.09 -29.04 -34.25
N ILE A 9 -16.64 -28.00 -34.87
CA ILE A 9 -16.13 -26.62 -34.75
C ILE A 9 -16.30 -26.12 -33.31
N THR A 10 -17.45 -26.39 -32.67
CA THR A 10 -17.69 -25.96 -31.29
C THR A 10 -16.72 -26.64 -30.31
N ILE A 11 -16.44 -27.93 -30.49
CA ILE A 11 -15.47 -28.66 -29.66
C ILE A 11 -14.05 -28.11 -29.84
N LEU A 12 -13.65 -27.79 -31.08
CA LEU A 12 -12.35 -27.18 -31.38
C LEU A 12 -12.20 -25.81 -30.74
N VAL A 13 -13.22 -24.95 -30.81
CA VAL A 13 -13.20 -23.61 -30.21
C VAL A 13 -13.12 -23.69 -28.69
N VAL A 14 -13.90 -24.58 -28.05
CA VAL A 14 -13.83 -24.79 -26.59
C VAL A 14 -12.46 -25.35 -26.17
N GLY A 15 -11.88 -26.27 -26.94
CA GLY A 15 -10.54 -26.79 -26.68
C GLY A 15 -9.45 -25.72 -26.75
N ILE A 16 -9.52 -24.84 -27.76
CA ILE A 16 -8.59 -23.70 -27.87
C ILE A 16 -8.80 -22.72 -26.71
N LEU A 17 -10.04 -22.42 -26.34
CA LEU A 17 -10.35 -21.54 -25.21
C LEU A 17 -9.79 -22.08 -23.89
N ILE A 18 -9.92 -23.39 -23.63
CA ILE A 18 -9.35 -24.04 -22.45
C ILE A 18 -7.81 -23.95 -22.46
N VAL A 19 -7.16 -24.12 -23.62
CA VAL A 19 -5.69 -23.99 -23.73
C VAL A 19 -5.24 -22.54 -23.50
N VAL A 20 -5.97 -21.55 -24.02
CA VAL A 20 -5.70 -20.13 -23.80
C VAL A 20 -5.93 -19.76 -22.33
N CYS A 21 -7.03 -20.20 -21.74
CA CYS A 21 -7.30 -20.03 -20.31
C CYS A 21 -6.24 -20.74 -19.46
N MET A 22 -5.78 -21.94 -19.83
CA MET A 22 -4.68 -22.60 -19.14
C MET A 22 -3.37 -21.84 -19.27
N ARG A 23 -3.09 -21.15 -20.38
CA ARG A 23 -1.89 -20.31 -20.53
C ARG A 23 -1.99 -18.95 -19.85
N TYR A 24 -3.19 -18.41 -19.69
CA TYR A 24 -3.42 -17.15 -18.97
C TYR A 24 -3.61 -17.33 -17.46
N PHE A 25 -4.24 -18.44 -17.01
CA PHE A 25 -4.52 -18.73 -15.60
C PHE A 25 -3.52 -19.68 -14.92
N ARG A 26 -2.79 -20.54 -15.66
CA ARG A 26 -1.52 -21.05 -15.12
C ARG A 26 -0.52 -19.96 -15.39
N GLY A 27 -0.26 -19.16 -14.35
CA GLY A 27 0.70 -18.08 -14.34
C GLY A 27 1.89 -18.41 -15.22
N GLY A 28 2.22 -17.46 -16.08
CA GLY A 28 3.43 -17.50 -16.90
C GLY A 28 4.54 -18.10 -16.05
N ALA A 29 5.18 -19.13 -16.59
CA ALA A 29 6.38 -19.67 -15.99
C ALA A 29 7.22 -18.50 -15.53
N VAL A 30 7.51 -18.46 -14.22
CA VAL A 30 8.44 -17.54 -13.60
C VAL A 30 9.72 -17.67 -14.40
N THR A 31 9.90 -16.79 -15.38
CA THR A 31 11.12 -16.68 -16.15
C THR A 31 12.08 -16.05 -15.17
N ASN A 32 12.80 -16.91 -14.42
CA ASN A 32 13.93 -16.56 -13.55
C ASN A 32 14.07 -15.05 -13.35
N GLN A 33 13.16 -14.45 -12.58
CA GLN A 33 13.56 -13.27 -11.85
C GLN A 33 14.60 -13.85 -10.92
N GLU A 34 15.84 -13.42 -11.12
CA GLU A 34 16.89 -13.60 -10.14
C GLU A 34 16.24 -13.39 -8.78
N ILE A 35 16.13 -14.49 -8.04
CA ILE A 35 15.92 -14.42 -6.61
C ILE A 35 17.14 -13.62 -6.20
N LEU A 36 16.93 -12.32 -5.93
CA LEU A 36 17.92 -11.47 -5.30
C LEU A 36 18.24 -12.19 -4.00
N THR A 37 19.31 -12.96 -4.03
CA THR A 37 19.89 -13.57 -2.84
C THR A 37 20.23 -12.42 -1.90
N ASP A 38 20.07 -12.65 -0.59
CA ASP A 38 20.30 -11.67 0.49
C ASP A 38 21.62 -10.88 0.39
N GLU A 39 22.56 -11.30 -0.46
CA GLU A 39 23.83 -10.62 -0.74
C GLU A 39 23.72 -9.30 -1.54
N GLU A 40 22.67 -9.02 -2.31
CA GLU A 40 22.56 -7.72 -3.04
C GLU A 40 21.90 -6.59 -2.23
N ILE A 41 21.47 -6.86 -0.99
CA ILE A 41 20.97 -5.83 -0.05
C ILE A 41 22.13 -5.22 0.78
N HIS A 42 23.35 -5.77 0.70
CA HIS A 42 24.50 -5.26 1.43
C HIS A 42 25.27 -4.17 0.67
N GLY A 43 24.59 -3.05 0.45
CA GLY A 43 25.20 -1.76 0.09
C GLY A 43 25.10 -0.70 1.19
N THR A 44 24.53 -1.04 2.35
CA THR A 44 24.40 -0.13 3.49
C THR A 44 25.19 -0.66 4.67
N VAL A 45 26.10 0.15 5.20
CA VAL A 45 26.60 -0.04 6.56
C VAL A 45 25.36 -0.10 7.46
N GLY A 46 25.06 -1.28 8.00
CA GLY A 46 23.83 -1.52 8.76
C GLY A 46 23.77 -0.58 9.95
N MET A 47 22.83 0.35 9.91
CA MET A 47 22.41 1.10 11.09
C MET A 47 21.92 0.07 12.11
N ASP A 48 22.51 0.07 13.32
CA ASP A 48 22.07 -0.81 14.41
C ASP A 48 20.71 -0.31 14.92
N THR A 49 19.65 -0.78 14.26
CA THR A 49 18.26 -0.40 14.53
C THR A 49 17.69 -1.14 15.74
N SER A 50 18.43 -2.09 16.33
CA SER A 50 17.96 -2.88 17.47
C SER A 50 17.70 -2.05 18.73
N SER A 51 18.32 -0.87 18.82
CA SER A 51 18.19 0.08 19.93
C SER A 51 17.23 1.24 19.64
N ILE A 52 16.74 1.36 18.39
CA ILE A 52 15.90 2.47 17.96
C ILE A 52 14.45 2.10 18.24
N LYS A 53 13.81 2.86 19.12
CA LYS A 53 12.37 2.71 19.37
C LYS A 53 11.58 3.01 18.11
N ASN A 54 10.55 2.20 17.86
CA ASN A 54 9.65 2.38 16.73
C ASN A 54 8.83 3.67 16.84
N GLN A 55 8.53 4.15 18.04
CA GLN A 55 7.87 5.43 18.26
C GLN A 55 8.45 6.16 19.46
N ASP A 56 8.19 7.47 19.52
CA ASP A 56 8.54 8.28 20.68
C ASP A 56 7.40 8.31 21.70
N GLY A 57 7.76 8.07 22.96
CA GLY A 57 6.81 8.03 24.07
C GLY A 57 6.01 6.73 24.15
N GLU A 58 5.01 6.73 25.03
CA GLU A 58 4.13 5.59 25.27
C GLU A 58 2.97 5.55 24.25
N PRO A 59 2.54 4.36 23.80
CA PRO A 59 1.39 4.22 22.93
C PRO A 59 0.13 4.84 23.54
N ASP A 60 -0.57 5.64 22.76
CA ASP A 60 -1.83 6.26 23.19
C ASP A 60 -2.99 5.24 23.24
N LYS A 61 -4.14 5.69 23.73
CA LYS A 61 -5.32 4.84 23.90
C LYS A 61 -5.80 4.26 22.56
N ALA A 62 -5.77 5.06 21.50
CA ALA A 62 -6.24 4.64 20.18
C ALA A 62 -5.28 3.59 19.58
N SER A 63 -3.97 3.81 19.69
CA SER A 63 -2.94 2.82 19.32
C SER A 63 -3.13 1.48 20.03
N LYS A 64 -3.35 1.50 21.35
CA LYS A 64 -3.60 0.29 22.16
C LYS A 64 -4.89 -0.43 21.74
N GLU A 65 -5.95 0.30 21.44
CA GLU A 65 -7.21 -0.27 20.96
C GLU A 65 -7.06 -0.92 19.58
N LEU A 66 -6.32 -0.29 18.66
CA LEU A 66 -6.03 -0.87 17.35
C LEU A 66 -5.14 -2.12 17.48
N ALA A 67 -4.11 -2.09 18.31
CA ALA A 67 -3.23 -3.23 18.55
C ALA A 67 -4.01 -4.46 19.07
N GLY A 68 -4.88 -4.25 20.06
CA GLY A 68 -5.74 -5.31 20.58
C GLY A 68 -6.77 -5.83 19.56
N TYR A 69 -7.19 -4.98 18.62
CA TYR A 69 -8.03 -5.39 17.49
C TYR A 69 -7.25 -6.22 16.46
N LEU A 70 -6.10 -5.72 16.00
CA LEU A 70 -5.25 -6.38 15.01
C LEU A 70 -4.73 -7.72 15.53
N THR A 71 -4.41 -7.83 16.81
CA THR A 71 -3.99 -9.09 17.43
C THR A 71 -5.03 -10.19 17.23
N LYS A 72 -6.32 -9.86 17.36
CA LYS A 72 -7.41 -10.81 17.14
C LYS A 72 -7.61 -11.13 15.66
N LYS A 73 -7.37 -10.14 14.79
CA LYS A 73 -7.64 -10.23 13.36
C LYS A 73 -6.54 -10.97 12.60
N LEU A 74 -5.29 -10.75 12.97
CA LEU A 74 -4.10 -11.27 12.29
C LEU A 74 -3.59 -12.58 12.90
N TYR A 75 -4.17 -13.03 14.02
CA TYR A 75 -3.82 -14.27 14.72
C TYR A 75 -2.37 -14.32 15.25
N TYR A 76 -1.77 -13.16 15.48
CA TYR A 76 -0.49 -12.99 16.19
C TYR A 76 -0.51 -11.71 17.01
N GLU A 77 0.37 -11.57 18.00
CA GLU A 77 0.42 -10.39 18.88
C GLU A 77 0.94 -9.16 18.12
N VAL A 78 0.15 -8.09 18.14
CA VAL A 78 0.56 -6.78 17.61
C VAL A 78 0.89 -5.87 18.78
N ASP A 79 2.15 -5.46 18.89
CA ASP A 79 2.59 -4.51 19.89
C ASP A 79 2.03 -3.11 19.58
N ALA A 80 1.48 -2.44 20.60
CA ALA A 80 1.02 -1.06 20.49
C ALA A 80 2.17 -0.08 20.20
N GLU A 81 3.42 -0.43 20.52
CA GLU A 81 4.62 0.33 20.13
C GLU A 81 4.81 0.42 18.61
N ASN A 82 4.16 -0.46 17.84
CA ASN A 82 4.18 -0.43 16.37
C ASN A 82 3.04 0.41 15.77
N ILE A 83 2.28 1.13 16.60
CA ILE A 83 1.11 1.90 16.16
C ILE A 83 1.16 3.33 16.70
N VAL A 84 0.99 4.29 15.80
CA VAL A 84 0.85 5.71 16.15
C VAL A 84 -0.44 6.31 15.58
N SER A 85 -0.86 7.44 16.16
CA SER A 85 -1.95 8.27 15.64
C SER A 85 -1.44 9.30 14.62
N THR A 86 -2.35 9.92 13.88
CA THR A 86 -2.03 11.04 12.99
C THR A 86 -1.27 12.13 13.75
N GLY A 87 -0.26 12.73 13.11
CA GLY A 87 0.64 13.74 13.68
C GLY A 87 1.78 13.19 14.55
N LYS A 88 1.95 11.87 14.64
CA LYS A 88 3.07 11.23 15.33
C LYS A 88 3.95 10.45 14.36
N GLU A 89 5.25 10.49 14.62
CA GLU A 89 6.25 9.75 13.87
C GLU A 89 6.31 8.27 14.28
N ILE A 90 6.46 7.39 13.29
CA ILE A 90 6.80 5.98 13.48
C ILE A 90 7.97 5.58 12.58
N ARG A 91 8.87 4.77 13.13
CA ARG A 91 10.11 4.33 12.48
C ARG A 91 9.95 2.92 11.96
N SER A 92 10.28 2.75 10.69
CA SER A 92 10.45 1.47 10.02
C SER A 92 11.68 1.61 9.14
N ALA A 93 12.84 1.24 9.69
CA ALA A 93 14.13 1.47 9.07
C ALA A 93 14.15 0.98 7.60
N PRO A 94 14.77 1.74 6.68
CA PRO A 94 15.60 2.92 6.93
C PRO A 94 14.86 4.26 7.12
N PHE A 95 13.52 4.27 7.16
CA PHE A 95 12.73 5.50 7.12
C PHE A 95 11.96 5.77 8.42
N SER A 96 11.61 7.03 8.64
CA SER A 96 10.49 7.43 9.50
C SER A 96 9.30 7.86 8.65
N TYR A 97 8.10 7.73 9.22
CA TYR A 97 6.84 8.04 8.57
C TYR A 97 5.97 8.82 9.54
N MET A 98 5.29 9.85 9.05
CA MET A 98 4.29 10.59 9.79
C MET A 98 3.16 11.00 8.85
N VAL A 99 1.92 10.66 9.19
CA VAL A 99 0.76 11.26 8.52
C VAL A 99 0.47 12.58 9.23
N ASP A 100 0.73 13.70 8.56
CA ASP A 100 0.51 15.05 9.10
C ASP A 100 -0.98 15.35 9.27
N SER A 101 -1.77 14.94 8.28
CA SER A 101 -3.23 15.11 8.23
C SER A 101 -3.80 14.21 7.15
N TRP A 102 -5.11 14.01 7.18
CA TRP A 102 -5.81 13.23 6.17
C TRP A 102 -7.24 13.75 5.99
N GLU A 103 -7.85 13.43 4.86
CA GLU A 103 -9.24 13.78 4.58
C GLU A 103 -9.94 12.75 3.67
N VAL A 104 -11.26 12.78 3.70
CA VAL A 104 -12.11 12.15 2.69
C VAL A 104 -12.70 13.26 1.83
N THR A 105 -12.56 13.16 0.51
CA THR A 105 -13.05 14.18 -0.42
C THR A 105 -13.54 13.56 -1.72
N LYS A 106 -14.47 14.24 -2.39
CA LYS A 106 -14.89 13.90 -3.76
C LYS A 106 -13.99 14.54 -4.80
N THR A 107 -13.25 15.60 -4.47
CA THR A 107 -12.44 16.36 -5.43
C THR A 107 -11.01 15.82 -5.47
N CYS A 108 -10.51 15.56 -6.68
CA CYS A 108 -9.15 15.06 -6.86
C CYS A 108 -8.13 16.10 -6.37
N PRO A 109 -7.19 15.73 -5.48
CA PRO A 109 -6.14 16.65 -5.02
C PRO A 109 -5.06 16.93 -6.08
N GLY A 110 -5.01 16.15 -7.17
CA GLY A 110 -4.15 16.37 -8.32
C GLY A 110 -4.90 17.13 -9.42
N GLU A 111 -4.66 18.45 -9.51
CA GLU A 111 -5.36 19.32 -10.45
C GLU A 111 -5.30 18.77 -11.89
N GLY A 112 -6.47 18.63 -12.52
CA GLY A 112 -6.60 18.21 -13.93
C GLY A 112 -6.23 16.75 -14.21
N GLN A 113 -5.89 15.95 -13.19
CA GLN A 113 -5.61 14.52 -13.34
C GLN A 113 -6.81 13.67 -12.92
N ARG A 114 -7.09 12.65 -13.73
CA ARG A 114 -8.14 11.67 -13.46
C ARG A 114 -7.52 10.36 -12.96
N ILE A 115 -8.21 9.69 -12.05
CA ILE A 115 -7.84 8.33 -11.67
C ILE A 115 -8.30 7.37 -12.76
N ASP A 116 -7.40 6.47 -13.14
CA ASP A 116 -7.66 5.40 -14.09
C ASP A 116 -8.18 4.16 -13.34
N ARG A 117 -9.47 4.20 -12.99
CA ARG A 117 -10.23 3.09 -12.41
C ARG A 117 -11.57 3.00 -13.15
N GLU A 118 -11.86 1.85 -13.74
CA GLU A 118 -13.05 1.65 -14.58
C GLU A 118 -14.36 1.91 -13.81
N GLU A 119 -14.38 1.61 -12.52
CA GLU A 119 -15.53 1.77 -11.64
C GLU A 119 -15.77 3.21 -11.15
N VAL A 120 -14.81 4.11 -11.33
CA VAL A 120 -14.87 5.49 -10.82
C VAL A 120 -15.33 6.43 -11.93
N GLN A 121 -16.38 7.20 -11.64
CA GLN A 121 -16.88 8.23 -12.55
C GLN A 121 -16.47 9.60 -12.04
N CYS A 122 -15.78 10.38 -12.88
CA CYS A 122 -15.38 11.74 -12.56
C CYS A 122 -15.97 12.75 -13.55
N ASP A 123 -16.22 13.97 -13.06
CA ASP A 123 -16.52 15.12 -13.92
C ASP A 123 -15.28 15.66 -14.65
N GLU A 124 -15.42 16.81 -15.30
CA GLU A 124 -14.32 17.49 -16.01
C GLU A 124 -13.21 18.00 -15.08
N ASN A 125 -13.53 18.25 -13.81
CA ASN A 125 -12.60 18.76 -12.80
C ASN A 125 -11.91 17.63 -12.01
N GLY A 126 -12.22 16.36 -12.31
CA GLY A 126 -11.72 15.22 -11.55
C GLY A 126 -12.48 15.01 -10.23
N THR A 127 -13.65 15.59 -10.06
CA THR A 127 -14.51 15.30 -8.91
C THR A 127 -15.25 13.98 -9.15
N ILE A 128 -15.17 13.03 -8.22
CA ILE A 128 -15.92 11.79 -8.28
C ILE A 128 -17.42 12.08 -8.14
N THR A 129 -18.23 11.54 -9.05
CA THR A 129 -19.67 11.77 -9.13
C THR A 129 -20.52 10.56 -8.76
N ASN A 130 -19.91 9.38 -8.59
CA ASN A 130 -20.57 8.16 -8.12
C ASN A 130 -20.16 7.79 -6.68
N GLU A 131 -20.47 6.57 -6.26
CA GLU A 131 -20.40 6.10 -4.86
C GLU A 131 -18.98 5.73 -4.39
N TYR A 132 -17.99 6.52 -4.81
CA TYR A 132 -16.60 6.41 -4.39
C TYR A 132 -16.08 7.77 -3.90
N SER A 133 -15.10 7.75 -3.03
CA SER A 133 -14.43 8.95 -2.54
C SER A 133 -12.91 8.75 -2.55
N TYR A 134 -12.19 9.87 -2.62
CA TYR A 134 -10.77 9.89 -2.34
C TYR A 134 -10.56 9.90 -0.83
N VAL A 135 -9.64 9.05 -0.36
CA VAL A 135 -8.97 9.22 0.92
C VAL A 135 -7.58 9.77 0.63
N VAL A 136 -7.27 10.93 1.19
CA VAL A 136 -6.00 11.63 0.95
C VAL A 136 -5.24 11.67 2.26
N ALA A 137 -4.05 11.09 2.30
CA ALA A 137 -3.14 11.16 3.44
C ALA A 137 -1.95 12.05 3.09
N ASN A 138 -1.80 13.17 3.81
CA ASN A 138 -0.60 14.00 3.77
C ASN A 138 0.49 13.30 4.60
N LEU A 139 1.49 12.78 3.93
CA LEU A 139 2.54 11.95 4.50
C LEU A 139 3.89 12.66 4.40
N THR A 140 4.59 12.73 5.51
CA THR A 140 6.00 13.07 5.61
C THR A 140 6.81 11.80 5.80
N VAL A 141 7.88 11.65 5.02
CA VAL A 141 8.82 10.52 5.11
C VAL A 141 10.24 11.05 5.14
N GLU A 142 11.05 10.57 6.09
CA GLU A 142 12.44 10.94 6.22
C GLU A 142 13.35 9.71 6.06
N ASN A 143 14.41 9.85 5.28
CA ASN A 143 15.50 8.88 5.26
C ASN A 143 16.38 9.07 6.50
N LEU A 144 16.38 8.12 7.43
CA LEU A 144 17.16 8.22 8.67
C LEU A 144 18.64 7.87 8.50
N ASN A 145 19.09 7.56 7.27
CA ASN A 145 20.47 7.21 6.98
C ASN A 145 21.26 8.42 6.50
N ASP A 146 22.56 8.37 6.74
CA ASP A 146 23.56 9.32 6.24
C ASP A 146 23.98 9.04 4.78
N MET A 147 23.26 8.15 4.10
CA MET A 147 23.47 7.77 2.71
C MET A 147 22.17 7.84 1.91
N GLU A 148 22.30 7.95 0.59
CA GLU A 148 21.16 7.86 -0.33
C GLU A 148 20.53 6.46 -0.29
N VAL A 149 19.21 6.40 -0.30
CA VAL A 149 18.43 5.15 -0.31
C VAL A 149 17.39 5.22 -1.42
N THR A 150 17.34 4.17 -2.26
CA THR A 150 16.28 3.98 -3.26
C THR A 150 15.45 2.76 -2.91
N GLN A 151 14.12 2.91 -2.80
CA GLN A 151 13.24 1.80 -2.44
C GLN A 151 11.81 1.97 -2.99
N HIS A 152 11.07 0.87 -3.09
CA HIS A 152 9.64 0.82 -3.45
C HIS A 152 8.70 1.28 -2.33
N ILE A 153 9.07 2.36 -1.65
CA ILE A 153 8.48 2.80 -0.38
C ILE A 153 6.97 3.06 -0.46
N TRP A 154 6.48 3.64 -1.55
CA TRP A 154 5.05 3.92 -1.73
C TRP A 154 4.22 2.63 -1.86
N GLY A 155 4.87 1.56 -2.33
CA GLY A 155 4.29 0.23 -2.44
C GLY A 155 4.15 -0.47 -1.09
N PHE A 156 4.80 0.00 -0.03
CA PHE A 156 4.68 -0.56 1.32
C PHE A 156 3.46 -0.04 2.08
N LEU A 157 2.91 1.10 1.67
CA LEU A 157 1.76 1.70 2.32
C LEU A 157 0.46 1.15 1.72
N ARG A 158 -0.40 0.65 2.60
CA ARG A 158 -1.75 0.18 2.25
C ARG A 158 -2.78 0.84 3.16
N LEU A 159 -3.82 1.41 2.56
CA LEU A 159 -4.97 1.88 3.31
C LEU A 159 -5.81 0.68 3.75
N LYS A 160 -6.14 0.64 5.03
CA LYS A 160 -6.96 -0.39 5.65
C LYS A 160 -8.15 0.24 6.35
N ILE A 161 -9.22 -0.52 6.38
CA ILE A 161 -10.50 -0.12 6.95
C ILE A 161 -10.84 -1.12 8.03
N ARG A 162 -10.97 -0.64 9.27
CA ARG A 162 -11.29 -1.50 10.41
C ARG A 162 -12.60 -2.24 10.18
N GLY A 163 -12.55 -3.56 10.18
CA GLY A 163 -13.70 -4.45 9.99
C GLY A 163 -13.99 -4.84 8.53
N ALA A 164 -13.20 -4.33 7.58
CA ALA A 164 -13.31 -4.64 6.16
C ALA A 164 -11.98 -5.16 5.55
N GLU A 165 -11.05 -5.63 6.38
CA GLU A 165 -9.71 -6.05 5.94
C GLU A 165 -9.75 -7.26 5.00
N ASP A 166 -10.77 -8.10 5.10
CA ASP A 166 -10.93 -9.28 4.21
C ASP A 166 -11.43 -8.91 2.81
N VAL A 167 -12.03 -7.72 2.66
CA VAL A 167 -12.69 -7.29 1.41
C VAL A 167 -12.04 -6.07 0.78
N TYR A 168 -11.23 -5.31 1.54
CA TYR A 168 -10.59 -4.11 1.07
C TYR A 168 -9.14 -3.99 1.53
N VAL A 169 -8.26 -3.76 0.55
CA VAL A 169 -6.87 -3.35 0.74
C VAL A 169 -6.58 -2.24 -0.25
N GLY A 170 -6.43 -1.01 0.23
CA GLY A 170 -6.21 0.16 -0.62
C GLY A 170 -4.77 0.27 -1.06
N GLU A 171 -4.51 0.08 -2.34
CA GLU A 171 -3.25 0.46 -2.97
C GLU A 171 -3.23 1.96 -3.28
N VAL A 172 -2.05 2.55 -3.30
CA VAL A 172 -1.90 3.98 -3.60
C VAL A 172 -2.26 4.21 -5.07
N ASP A 173 -3.34 4.97 -5.31
CA ASP A 173 -3.82 5.27 -6.66
C ASP A 173 -3.09 6.43 -7.31
N GLN A 174 -2.67 7.42 -6.52
CA GLN A 174 -1.82 8.53 -6.95
C GLN A 174 -0.87 8.96 -5.83
N ILE A 175 0.30 9.44 -6.24
CA ILE A 175 1.31 10.06 -5.37
C ILE A 175 1.50 11.48 -5.88
N ILE A 176 1.33 12.46 -5.00
CA ILE A 176 1.45 13.87 -5.38
C ILE A 176 2.50 14.53 -4.50
N TYR A 177 3.56 15.07 -5.09
CA TYR A 177 4.58 15.78 -4.35
C TYR A 177 4.01 17.10 -3.81
N SER A 178 4.08 17.30 -2.50
CA SER A 178 3.41 18.42 -1.83
C SER A 178 4.10 19.76 -2.10
N GLU A 179 5.39 19.75 -2.42
CA GLU A 179 6.19 20.95 -2.72
C GLU A 179 5.78 21.68 -4.00
N ASN A 180 5.32 20.94 -5.01
CA ASN A 180 5.08 21.46 -6.36
C ASN A 180 3.73 21.02 -6.95
N ASN A 181 2.93 20.26 -6.20
CA ASN A 181 1.65 19.68 -6.62
C ASN A 181 1.74 18.79 -7.88
N VAL A 182 2.91 18.25 -8.18
CA VAL A 182 3.10 17.36 -9.34
C VAL A 182 2.69 15.94 -8.97
N VAL A 183 1.80 15.37 -9.78
CA VAL A 183 1.43 13.95 -9.69
C VAL A 183 2.57 13.11 -10.28
N LYS A 184 3.05 12.12 -9.55
CA LYS A 184 4.06 11.17 -10.02
C LYS A 184 3.49 10.36 -11.18
N GLU A 185 4.22 10.28 -12.28
CA GLU A 185 3.82 9.53 -13.47
C GLU A 185 3.70 8.03 -13.16
N LYS A 186 2.61 7.41 -13.65
CA LYS A 186 2.40 5.97 -13.52
C LYS A 186 3.25 5.19 -14.53
N ASN A 187 4.22 4.43 -14.04
CA ASN A 187 5.03 3.49 -14.80
C ASN A 187 5.50 2.31 -13.92
N LYS A 188 6.40 1.45 -14.42
CA LYS A 188 6.93 0.30 -13.65
C LYS A 188 7.62 0.69 -12.32
N ASN A 189 8.08 1.92 -12.19
CA ASN A 189 8.76 2.47 -11.03
C ASN A 189 7.86 3.46 -10.25
N THR A 190 6.53 3.42 -10.44
CA THR A 190 5.57 4.33 -9.75
C THR A 190 5.81 4.36 -8.24
N TYR A 191 6.14 3.22 -7.65
CA TYR A 191 6.32 3.11 -6.20
C TYR A 191 7.77 3.29 -5.73
N GLU A 192 8.72 3.39 -6.67
CA GLU A 192 10.14 3.61 -6.37
C GLU A 192 10.40 5.09 -6.12
N GLU A 193 11.21 5.37 -5.09
CA GLU A 193 11.64 6.71 -4.74
C GLU A 193 13.07 6.66 -4.22
N THR A 194 13.85 7.67 -4.59
CA THR A 194 15.22 7.89 -4.10
C THR A 194 15.20 9.03 -3.10
N PHE A 195 15.78 8.82 -1.93
CA PHE A 195 15.98 9.84 -0.91
C PHE A 195 17.47 10.06 -0.71
N ALA A 196 17.92 11.31 -0.75
CA ALA A 196 19.26 11.67 -0.30
C ALA A 196 19.41 11.38 1.21
N ALA A 197 20.64 11.41 1.69
CA ALA A 197 20.96 11.27 3.10
C ALA A 197 20.19 12.29 3.95
N ASN A 198 19.46 11.84 4.98
CA ASN A 198 18.66 12.68 5.87
C ASN A 198 17.61 13.55 5.15
N GLU A 199 17.17 13.15 3.93
CA GLU A 199 16.16 13.89 3.19
C GLU A 199 14.76 13.60 3.74
N GLU A 200 13.99 14.67 3.94
CA GLU A 200 12.54 14.62 4.17
C GLU A 200 11.80 14.90 2.85
N LYS A 201 10.83 14.05 2.51
CA LYS A 201 9.87 14.30 1.44
C LYS A 201 8.44 14.33 1.98
N ARG A 202 7.66 15.29 1.46
CA ARG A 202 6.24 15.42 1.74
C ARG A 202 5.43 15.07 0.51
N VAL A 203 4.52 14.12 0.66
CA VAL A 203 3.67 13.62 -0.41
C VAL A 203 2.23 13.51 0.05
N ARG A 204 1.30 13.58 -0.89
CA ARG A 204 -0.08 13.15 -0.70
C ARG A 204 -0.23 11.78 -1.33
N LEU A 205 -0.59 10.79 -0.52
CA LEU A 205 -1.03 9.49 -1.01
C LEU A 205 -2.55 9.52 -1.17
N VAL A 206 -3.01 9.23 -2.39
CA VAL A 206 -4.42 9.23 -2.75
C VAL A 206 -4.87 7.80 -2.93
N TYR A 207 -5.96 7.45 -2.27
CA TYR A 207 -6.63 6.16 -2.38
C TYR A 207 -8.07 6.38 -2.84
N VAL A 208 -8.61 5.45 -3.62
CA VAL A 208 -10.05 5.39 -3.92
C VAL A 208 -10.71 4.35 -3.05
N VAL A 209 -11.79 4.75 -2.40
CA VAL A 209 -12.59 3.90 -1.53
C VAL A 209 -14.06 4.03 -1.88
N SER A 210 -14.78 2.91 -1.88
CA SER A 210 -16.24 2.93 -1.99
C SER A 210 -16.85 3.61 -0.76
N ASP A 211 -17.87 4.44 -0.96
CA ASP A 211 -18.47 5.24 0.12
C ASP A 211 -19.10 4.37 1.21
N ASP A 212 -19.61 3.19 0.85
CA ASP A 212 -20.20 2.23 1.78
C ASP A 212 -19.20 1.71 2.83
N LEU A 213 -17.92 1.61 2.48
CA LEU A 213 -16.84 1.18 3.38
C LEU A 213 -16.37 2.31 4.32
N LEU A 214 -16.62 3.57 3.97
CA LEU A 214 -16.19 4.74 4.76
C LEU A 214 -17.14 5.06 5.92
N LEU A 215 -18.34 4.48 5.94
CA LEU A 215 -19.36 4.76 6.95
C LEU A 215 -19.00 4.14 8.31
N ASN A 216 -18.73 4.98 9.31
CA ASN A 216 -18.48 4.60 10.71
C ASN A 216 -17.26 3.69 10.95
N THR A 217 -16.28 3.72 10.06
CA THR A 217 -15.07 2.89 10.15
C THR A 217 -13.84 3.72 10.50
N SER A 218 -12.93 3.12 11.28
CA SER A 218 -11.62 3.70 11.53
C SER A 218 -10.67 3.32 10.39
N LEU A 219 -10.05 4.32 9.78
CA LEU A 219 -9.05 4.13 8.75
C LEU A 219 -7.66 4.06 9.37
N TYR A 220 -6.76 3.28 8.78
CA TYR A 220 -5.36 3.25 9.16
C TYR A 220 -4.49 2.90 7.97
N LEU A 221 -3.27 3.43 7.93
CA LEU A 221 -2.24 2.98 7.01
C LEU A 221 -1.47 1.82 7.65
N SER A 222 -1.29 0.75 6.89
CA SER A 222 -0.32 -0.29 7.20
C SER A 222 0.93 -0.04 6.37
N ILE A 223 2.09 -0.07 7.01
CA ILE A 223 3.41 -0.01 6.39
C ILE A 223 4.00 -1.41 6.47
N ASN A 224 4.22 -2.04 5.31
CA ASN A 224 4.78 -3.38 5.20
C ASN A 224 6.07 -3.34 4.38
N PRO A 225 7.24 -3.18 5.02
CA PRO A 225 8.51 -3.00 4.33
C PRO A 225 8.94 -4.25 3.54
N ASN A 226 8.37 -5.41 3.85
CA ASN A 226 8.71 -6.65 3.16
C ASN A 226 7.96 -6.80 1.83
N GLY A 227 6.96 -5.96 1.54
CA GLY A 227 6.15 -6.01 0.31
C GLY A 227 5.35 -7.30 0.10
N MET A 228 5.44 -8.25 1.01
CA MET A 228 4.81 -9.56 0.92
C MET A 228 3.34 -9.49 1.32
N ALA A 229 2.52 -10.38 0.74
CA ALA A 229 1.15 -10.61 1.18
C ALA A 229 1.07 -10.84 2.70
N GLU A 230 -0.05 -10.47 3.32
CA GLU A 230 -0.30 -10.70 4.76
C GLU A 230 -0.27 -12.19 5.07
N LYS A 231 0.92 -12.68 5.41
CA LYS A 231 1.12 -14.00 5.97
C LYS A 231 1.17 -13.88 7.49
N PRO A 232 0.61 -14.85 8.22
CA PRO A 232 0.87 -14.99 9.65
C PRO A 232 2.38 -15.08 9.88
N LEU A 233 2.85 -14.47 10.96
CA LEU A 233 4.23 -14.63 11.40
C LEU A 233 4.46 -16.07 11.84
N GLU A 234 5.59 -16.65 11.44
CA GLU A 234 6.06 -17.94 11.96
C GLU A 234 6.64 -17.76 13.37
N GLU A 235 6.73 -18.87 14.13
CA GLU A 235 7.27 -18.83 15.50
C GLU A 235 8.74 -18.34 15.50
N GLY A 236 8.98 -17.21 16.17
CA GLY A 236 10.29 -16.56 16.23
C GLY A 236 10.50 -15.42 15.22
N GLU A 237 9.55 -15.16 14.32
CA GLU A 237 9.58 -13.97 13.48
C GLU A 237 9.20 -12.71 14.27
N VAL A 238 9.84 -11.60 13.94
CA VAL A 238 9.58 -10.28 14.54
C VAL A 238 8.63 -9.50 13.64
N GLU A 239 7.63 -8.86 14.24
CA GLU A 239 6.73 -7.98 13.48
C GLU A 239 7.48 -6.75 12.93
N THR A 240 7.59 -6.69 11.61
CA THR A 240 8.23 -5.59 10.89
C THR A 240 7.23 -4.52 10.44
N LYS A 241 5.93 -4.82 10.44
CA LYS A 241 4.89 -3.87 10.07
C LYS A 241 4.73 -2.77 11.09
N ARG A 242 4.34 -1.61 10.59
CA ARG A 242 3.96 -0.44 11.39
C ARG A 242 2.60 0.04 10.94
N TRP A 243 1.88 0.71 11.84
CA TRP A 243 0.55 1.24 11.54
C TRP A 243 0.41 2.68 11.98
N ILE A 244 -0.31 3.46 11.17
CA ILE A 244 -0.66 4.84 11.47
C ILE A 244 -2.18 4.96 11.41
N LEU A 245 -2.80 5.23 12.56
CA LEU A 245 -4.22 5.53 12.67
C LEU A 245 -4.52 6.88 12.01
N LEU A 246 -5.56 6.91 11.17
CA LEU A 246 -6.09 8.13 10.57
C LEU A 246 -7.22 8.65 11.46
N ASN A 247 -6.89 9.55 12.39
CA ASN A 247 -7.79 10.06 13.43
C ASN A 247 -7.57 11.55 13.75
#